data_AF-A0A1B7LIA4-F1
#
_entry.id   AF-A0A1B7LIA4-F1
#
_cell.length_a   1.000
_cell.length_b   1.000
_cell.length_c   1.000
_cell.angle_alpha   90.00
_cell.angle_beta   90.00
_cell.angle_gamma   90.00
#
_symmetry.space_group_name_H-M   'P 1'
#
loop_
_entity.id
_entity.type
_entity.pdbx_description
1 polymer ?
#
loop_
_entity_poly.entity_id
_entity_poly.type
_entity_poly.pdbx_seq_one_letter_code
_entity_poly.pdbx_strand_id
1 'polypeptide(L)'
;MEDSVRQRFLSFISPVIFLVIWEVLSRTNVLDMRFFPPPSAILVTMYHMIISGELWADLSVSLYRILGGFVLGTIPGLIIGLSMGLFKPVRLLLEPLVAATYPIPKLALMPLFMLILGLGDMQKIVTIATGTFFLVLINTVAGVINLDKIYLDVARNFGASRKDYYLTVALPGALPLIFTGLNLGMGMALLLIVAAEMNGANQGIGYLIWESYDIFDLNKMFVAFIMISLLGYIFNVILNEIERWIVPWKQ
;
A
#
# COMPACT_ATOMS: atom_id res chain seq x y z
N MET A 1 30.30 18.31 3.22
CA MET A 1 29.42 18.98 2.24
C MET A 1 29.63 18.41 0.83
N GLU A 2 30.86 18.08 0.43
CA GLU A 2 31.12 17.32 -0.81
C GLU A 2 30.47 15.93 -0.82
N ASP A 3 30.47 15.20 0.29
CA ASP A 3 29.85 13.86 0.36
C ASP A 3 28.34 13.88 0.15
N SER A 4 27.62 14.90 0.64
CA SER A 4 26.16 15.00 0.45
C SER A 4 25.77 15.38 -0.98
N VAL A 5 26.60 16.19 -1.65
CA VAL A 5 26.40 16.54 -3.07
C VAL A 5 26.73 15.34 -3.95
N ARG A 6 27.82 14.62 -3.65
CA ARG A 6 28.20 13.39 -4.36
C ARG A 6 27.17 12.28 -4.18
N GLN A 7 26.64 12.09 -2.98
CA GLN A 7 25.56 11.14 -2.71
C GLN A 7 24.28 11.49 -3.45
N ARG A 8 23.81 12.75 -3.40
CA ARG A 8 22.64 13.20 -4.17
C ARG A 8 22.85 13.03 -5.67
N PHE A 9 24.01 13.42 -6.18
CA PHE A 9 24.35 13.27 -7.60
C PHE A 9 24.36 11.79 -8.03
N LEU A 10 24.94 10.91 -7.22
CA LEU A 10 24.92 9.46 -7.46
C LEU A 10 23.51 8.86 -7.40
N SER A 11 22.64 9.35 -6.51
CA SER A 11 21.24 8.91 -6.43
C SER A 11 20.41 9.32 -7.65
N PHE A 12 20.70 10.46 -8.28
CA PHE A 12 20.00 10.90 -9.50
C PHE A 12 20.60 10.34 -10.78
N ILE A 13 21.90 10.06 -10.81
CA ILE A 13 22.55 9.56 -12.02
C ILE A 13 22.28 8.06 -12.25
N SER A 14 22.07 7.28 -11.18
CA SER A 14 21.88 5.84 -11.31
C SER A 14 20.62 5.44 -12.08
N PRO A 15 19.43 6.05 -11.88
CA PRO A 15 18.24 5.71 -12.67
C PRO A 15 18.39 6.17 -14.12
N VAL A 16 19.05 7.32 -14.36
CA VAL A 16 19.29 7.85 -15.71
C VAL A 16 20.22 6.92 -16.49
N ILE A 17 21.33 6.49 -15.89
CA ILE A 17 22.25 5.52 -16.51
C ILE A 17 21.51 4.21 -16.83
N PHE A 18 20.68 3.71 -15.90
CA PHE A 18 19.88 2.52 -16.13
C PHE A 18 18.94 2.67 -17.34
N LEU A 19 18.21 3.79 -17.43
CA LEU A 19 17.32 4.07 -18.57
C LEU A 19 18.07 4.21 -19.89
N VAL A 20 19.24 4.85 -19.90
CA VAL A 20 20.08 4.97 -21.10
C VAL A 20 20.61 3.61 -21.55
N ILE A 21 21.06 2.77 -20.62
CA ILE A 21 21.51 1.41 -20.93
C ILE A 21 20.36 0.61 -21.51
N TRP A 22 19.17 0.63 -20.88
CA TRP A 22 17.99 -0.06 -21.39
C TRP A 22 17.62 0.42 -22.80
N GLU A 23 17.55 1.73 -23.01
CA GLU A 23 17.27 2.33 -24.33
C GLU A 23 18.24 1.83 -25.41
N VAL A 24 19.54 1.84 -25.13
CA VAL A 24 20.58 1.40 -26.08
C VAL A 24 20.47 -0.10 -26.35
N LEU A 25 20.31 -0.92 -25.32
CA LEU A 25 20.21 -2.38 -25.46
C LEU A 25 18.95 -2.80 -26.24
N SER A 26 17.82 -2.12 -26.02
CA SER A 26 16.60 -2.31 -26.81
C SER A 26 16.83 -1.88 -28.26
N ARG A 27 17.37 -0.67 -28.51
CA ARG A 27 17.61 -0.15 -29.87
C ARG A 27 18.60 -0.96 -30.70
N THR A 28 19.56 -1.59 -30.04
CA THR A 28 20.57 -2.44 -30.68
C THR A 28 20.11 -3.88 -30.88
N ASN A 29 18.87 -4.22 -30.50
CA ASN A 29 18.32 -5.59 -30.51
C ASN A 29 19.12 -6.59 -29.67
N VAL A 30 19.94 -6.11 -28.73
CA VAL A 30 20.54 -6.99 -27.70
C VAL A 30 19.45 -7.48 -26.75
N LEU A 31 18.50 -6.60 -26.43
CA LEU A 31 17.22 -6.98 -25.87
C LEU A 31 16.17 -7.00 -26.98
N ASP A 32 15.36 -8.06 -27.01
CA ASP A 32 14.24 -8.15 -27.94
C ASP A 32 13.21 -7.06 -27.61
N MET A 33 13.06 -6.10 -28.53
CA MET A 33 12.16 -4.95 -28.38
C MET A 33 10.70 -5.34 -28.12
N ARG A 34 10.30 -6.57 -28.50
CA ARG A 34 8.95 -7.08 -28.24
C ARG A 34 8.71 -7.34 -26.77
N PHE A 35 9.76 -7.64 -26.00
CA PHE A 35 9.71 -7.88 -24.56
C PHE A 35 10.20 -6.68 -23.73
N PHE A 36 11.14 -5.92 -24.30
CA PHE A 36 11.79 -4.78 -23.65
C PHE A 36 11.71 -3.56 -24.57
N PRO A 37 10.53 -2.93 -24.72
CA PRO A 37 10.41 -1.72 -25.52
C PRO A 37 11.34 -0.62 -24.98
N PRO A 38 11.91 0.23 -25.84
CA PRO A 38 12.78 1.31 -25.39
C PRO A 38 11.99 2.29 -24.50
N PRO A 39 12.57 2.79 -23.38
CA PRO A 39 11.95 3.79 -22.51
C PRO A 39 11.30 4.97 -23.24
N SER A 40 11.92 5.46 -24.32
CA SER A 40 11.34 6.54 -25.13
C SER A 40 10.01 6.16 -25.78
N ALA A 41 9.82 4.93 -26.25
CA ALA A 41 8.55 4.48 -26.82
C ALA A 41 7.46 4.37 -25.74
N ILE A 42 7.82 3.88 -24.54
CA ILE A 42 6.90 3.81 -23.39
C ILE A 42 6.39 5.22 -23.04
N LEU A 43 7.28 6.22 -23.02
CA LEU A 43 6.90 7.61 -22.74
C LEU A 43 6.00 8.22 -23.82
N VAL A 44 6.22 7.89 -25.10
CA VAL A 44 5.35 8.31 -26.21
C VAL A 44 3.96 7.69 -26.05
N THR A 45 3.88 6.39 -25.75
CA THR A 45 2.61 5.71 -25.47
C THR A 45 1.89 6.34 -24.28
N MET A 46 2.61 6.60 -23.18
CA MET A 46 2.05 7.28 -22.00
C MET A 46 1.46 8.65 -22.36
N TYR A 47 2.18 9.45 -23.14
CA TYR A 47 1.71 10.76 -23.59
C TYR A 47 0.42 10.67 -24.40
N HIS A 48 0.32 9.71 -25.33
CA HIS A 48 -0.90 9.48 -26.10
C HIS A 48 -2.08 9.05 -25.21
N MET A 49 -1.85 8.16 -24.24
CA MET A 49 -2.90 7.71 -23.31
C MET A 49 -3.36 8.82 -22.35
N ILE A 50 -2.47 9.74 -21.98
CA ILE A 50 -2.81 10.92 -21.18
C ILE A 50 -3.73 11.85 -21.97
N ILE A 51 -3.41 12.12 -23.24
CA ILE A 51 -4.19 13.04 -24.09
C ILE A 51 -5.52 12.42 -24.51
N SER A 52 -5.55 11.12 -24.78
CA SER A 52 -6.80 10.42 -25.15
C SER A 52 -7.80 10.34 -23.99
N GLY A 53 -7.33 10.47 -22.74
CA GLY A 53 -8.15 10.32 -21.53
C GLY A 53 -8.24 8.88 -21.02
N GLU A 54 -7.76 7.90 -21.80
CA GLU A 54 -7.75 6.47 -21.45
C GLU A 54 -7.07 6.24 -20.09
N LEU A 55 -5.87 6.80 -19.91
CA LEU A 55 -5.10 6.60 -18.69
C LEU A 55 -5.81 7.15 -17.44
N TRP A 56 -6.49 8.28 -17.59
CA TRP A 56 -7.21 8.92 -16.48
C TRP A 56 -8.46 8.12 -16.08
N ALA A 57 -9.15 7.51 -17.05
CA ALA A 57 -10.28 6.64 -16.78
C ALA A 57 -9.83 5.43 -15.94
N ASP A 58 -8.80 4.71 -16.38
CA ASP A 58 -8.24 3.57 -15.65
C ASP A 58 -7.70 3.95 -14.27
N LEU A 59 -6.96 5.06 -14.19
CA LEU A 59 -6.41 5.56 -12.95
C LEU A 59 -7.51 5.86 -11.92
N SER A 60 -8.57 6.53 -12.33
CA SER A 60 -9.66 6.95 -11.44
C SER A 60 -10.37 5.75 -10.80
N VAL A 61 -10.60 4.70 -11.60
CA VAL A 61 -11.28 3.48 -11.14
C VAL A 61 -10.41 2.70 -10.17
N SER A 62 -9.13 2.50 -10.47
CA SER A 62 -8.21 1.85 -9.53
C SER A 62 -8.06 2.66 -8.25
N LEU A 63 -7.95 3.99 -8.36
CA LEU A 63 -7.83 4.86 -7.19
C LEU A 63 -9.06 4.75 -6.27
N TYR A 64 -10.27 4.75 -6.85
CA TYR A 64 -11.51 4.52 -6.11
C TYR A 64 -11.48 3.18 -5.37
N ARG A 65 -11.09 2.09 -6.05
CA ARG A 65 -11.03 0.75 -5.45
C ARG A 65 -9.96 0.63 -4.36
N ILE A 66 -8.78 1.20 -4.59
CA ILE A 66 -7.67 1.26 -3.63
C ILE A 66 -8.10 2.01 -2.38
N LEU A 67 -8.61 3.23 -2.52
CA LEU A 67 -9.02 4.06 -1.39
C LEU A 67 -10.22 3.45 -0.65
N GLY A 68 -11.21 2.94 -1.37
CA GLY A 68 -12.36 2.25 -0.78
C GLY A 68 -11.93 1.04 0.04
N GLY A 69 -11.06 0.19 -0.51
CA GLY A 69 -10.54 -0.98 0.19
C GLY A 69 -9.64 -0.59 1.36
N PHE A 70 -8.75 0.39 1.17
CA PHE A 70 -7.86 0.88 2.22
C PHE A 70 -8.65 1.42 3.42
N VAL A 71 -9.68 2.24 3.20
CA VAL A 71 -10.53 2.79 4.27
C VAL A 71 -11.33 1.67 4.95
N LEU A 72 -11.96 0.79 4.16
CA LEU A 72 -12.76 -0.33 4.69
C LEU A 72 -11.92 -1.37 5.45
N GLY A 73 -10.63 -1.51 5.15
CA GLY A 73 -9.72 -2.35 5.91
C GLY A 73 -9.13 -1.65 7.13
N THR A 74 -8.69 -0.41 6.95
CA THR A 74 -8.00 0.38 7.99
C THR A 74 -8.90 0.69 9.16
N ILE A 75 -10.13 1.16 8.94
CA ILE A 75 -11.02 1.57 10.03
C ILE A 75 -11.31 0.40 10.99
N PRO A 76 -11.75 -0.79 10.52
CA PRO A 76 -11.91 -1.94 11.40
C PRO A 76 -10.59 -2.42 11.99
N GLY A 77 -9.49 -2.38 11.23
CA GLY A 77 -8.17 -2.77 11.70
C GLY A 77 -7.69 -1.94 12.89
N LEU A 78 -7.89 -0.62 12.81
CA LEU A 78 -7.63 0.32 13.91
C LEU A 78 -8.54 0.05 15.11
N ILE A 79 -9.85 -0.04 14.90
CA ILE A 79 -10.81 -0.22 16.00
C ILE A 79 -10.55 -1.53 16.75
N ILE A 80 -10.43 -2.64 16.02
CA ILE A 80 -10.19 -3.96 16.61
C ILE A 80 -8.77 -4.03 17.18
N GLY A 81 -7.78 -3.51 16.48
CA GLY A 81 -6.39 -3.51 16.93
C GLY A 81 -6.19 -2.70 18.22
N LEU A 82 -6.79 -1.51 18.32
CA LEU A 82 -6.80 -0.71 19.55
C LEU A 82 -7.53 -1.47 20.66
N SER A 83 -8.69 -2.06 20.37
CA SER A 83 -9.44 -2.82 21.36
C SER A 83 -8.66 -4.01 21.91
N MET A 84 -7.96 -4.76 21.05
CA MET A 84 -7.07 -5.86 21.44
C MET A 84 -5.82 -5.36 22.21
N GLY A 85 -5.26 -4.21 21.82
CA GLY A 85 -4.11 -3.62 22.51
C GLY A 85 -4.47 -3.14 23.93
N LEU A 86 -5.63 -2.50 24.07
CA LEU A 86 -6.09 -1.85 25.30
C LEU A 86 -6.73 -2.85 26.30
N PHE A 87 -7.50 -3.81 25.79
CA PHE A 87 -8.29 -4.74 26.63
C PHE A 87 -7.78 -6.17 26.52
N LYS A 88 -7.12 -6.66 27.58
CA LYS A 88 -6.60 -8.03 27.67
C LYS A 88 -7.64 -9.13 27.35
N PRO A 89 -8.92 -9.05 27.81
CA PRO A 89 -9.91 -10.07 27.47
C PRO A 89 -10.23 -10.11 25.97
N VAL A 90 -10.35 -8.94 25.31
CA VAL A 90 -10.58 -8.85 23.86
C VAL A 90 -9.42 -9.47 23.10
N ARG A 91 -8.18 -9.20 23.55
CA ARG A 91 -6.99 -9.83 22.99
C ARG A 91 -7.02 -11.34 23.08
N LEU A 92 -7.25 -11.90 24.28
CA LEU A 92 -7.27 -13.35 24.49
C LEU A 92 -8.36 -14.06 23.65
N LEU A 93 -9.46 -13.38 23.34
CA LEU A 93 -10.53 -13.90 22.49
C LEU A 93 -10.19 -13.84 20.99
N LEU A 94 -9.63 -12.72 20.52
CA LEU A 94 -9.44 -12.48 19.08
C LEU A 94 -8.06 -12.90 18.56
N GLU A 95 -7.03 -12.92 19.41
CA GLU A 95 -5.65 -13.25 19.04
C GLU A 95 -5.53 -14.63 18.35
N PRO A 96 -6.17 -15.72 18.83
CA PRO A 96 -6.15 -17.00 18.12
C PRO A 96 -6.79 -16.94 16.73
N LEU A 97 -7.89 -16.18 16.57
CA LEU A 97 -8.59 -16.03 15.29
C LEU A 97 -7.74 -15.24 14.29
N VAL A 98 -7.12 -14.15 14.75
CA VAL A 98 -6.20 -13.35 13.94
C VAL A 98 -4.99 -14.20 13.53
N ALA A 99 -4.39 -14.93 14.47
CA ALA A 99 -3.23 -15.79 14.18
C ALA A 99 -3.56 -16.91 13.18
N ALA A 100 -4.76 -17.50 13.26
CA ALA A 100 -5.19 -18.55 12.33
C ALA A 100 -5.51 -18.03 10.93
N THR A 101 -6.09 -16.83 10.83
CA THR A 101 -6.59 -16.28 9.54
C THR A 101 -5.60 -15.37 8.84
N TYR A 102 -4.65 -14.77 9.56
CA TYR A 102 -3.63 -13.89 8.98
C TYR A 102 -2.77 -14.56 7.90
N PRO A 103 -2.24 -15.79 8.09
CA PRO A 103 -1.36 -16.44 7.11
C PRO A 103 -2.04 -16.78 5.77
N ILE A 104 -3.38 -16.84 5.74
CA ILE A 104 -4.13 -17.15 4.53
C ILE A 104 -3.83 -16.07 3.47
N PRO A 105 -3.29 -16.42 2.29
CA PRO A 105 -3.02 -15.46 1.24
C PRO A 105 -4.31 -14.76 0.81
N LYS A 106 -4.35 -13.43 0.89
CA LYS A 106 -5.59 -12.67 0.63
C LYS A 106 -6.04 -12.76 -0.83
N LEU A 107 -5.08 -12.93 -1.75
CA LEU A 107 -5.35 -13.26 -3.15
C LEU A 107 -6.09 -14.60 -3.31
N ALA A 108 -5.77 -15.62 -2.50
CA ALA A 108 -6.42 -16.93 -2.56
C ALA A 108 -7.89 -16.88 -2.08
N LEU A 109 -8.30 -15.80 -1.41
CA LEU A 109 -9.70 -15.57 -1.02
C LEU A 109 -10.54 -14.94 -2.14
N MET A 110 -9.92 -14.45 -3.22
CA MET A 110 -10.65 -13.78 -4.30
C MET A 110 -11.78 -14.63 -4.88
N PRO A 111 -11.62 -15.94 -5.18
CA PRO A 111 -12.72 -16.75 -5.71
C PRO A 111 -13.91 -16.85 -4.75
N LEU A 112 -13.66 -16.91 -3.44
CA LEU A 112 -14.71 -16.89 -2.42
C LEU A 112 -15.45 -15.54 -2.42
N PHE A 113 -14.73 -14.43 -2.52
CA PHE A 113 -15.35 -13.11 -2.61
C PHE A 113 -16.14 -12.94 -3.90
N MET A 114 -15.67 -13.48 -5.02
CA MET A 114 -16.44 -13.51 -6.27
C MET A 114 -17.73 -14.31 -6.13
N LEU A 115 -17.68 -15.46 -5.45
CA LEU A 115 -18.85 -16.29 -5.23
C LEU A 115 -19.93 -15.57 -4.40
N ILE A 116 -19.52 -14.85 -3.34
CA ILE A 116 -20.44 -14.22 -2.38
C ILE A 116 -20.92 -12.85 -2.87
N LEU A 117 -20.01 -12.05 -3.44
CA LEU A 117 -20.26 -10.64 -3.80
C LEU A 117 -20.52 -10.44 -5.30
N GLY A 118 -20.29 -11.47 -6.11
CA GLY A 118 -20.30 -11.37 -7.57
C GLY A 118 -19.02 -10.73 -8.13
N LEU A 119 -18.96 -10.66 -9.46
CA LEU A 119 -17.94 -9.89 -10.17
C LEU A 119 -18.32 -8.40 -10.13
N GLY A 120 -17.41 -7.55 -9.69
CA GLY A 120 -17.64 -6.10 -9.65
C GLY A 120 -16.61 -5.39 -8.78
N ASP A 121 -16.87 -4.11 -8.48
CA ASP A 121 -15.98 -3.29 -7.66
C ASP A 121 -15.95 -3.73 -6.21
N MET A 122 -17.10 -4.15 -5.67
CA MET A 122 -17.21 -4.54 -4.26
C MET A 122 -16.29 -5.73 -3.92
N GLN A 123 -16.21 -6.73 -4.81
CA GLN A 123 -15.30 -7.85 -4.64
C GLN A 123 -13.82 -7.40 -4.58
N LYS A 124 -13.42 -6.47 -5.44
CA LYS A 124 -12.04 -5.95 -5.50
C LYS A 124 -11.71 -5.15 -4.25
N ILE A 125 -12.63 -4.28 -3.86
CA ILE A 125 -12.56 -3.46 -2.65
C ILE A 125 -12.44 -4.33 -1.40
N VAL A 126 -13.26 -5.38 -1.26
CA VAL A 126 -13.20 -6.31 -0.12
C VAL A 126 -11.90 -7.09 -0.09
N THR A 127 -11.38 -7.50 -1.26
CA THR A 127 -10.07 -8.15 -1.36
C THR A 127 -8.98 -7.24 -0.78
N ILE A 128 -8.93 -5.98 -1.21
CA ILE A 128 -7.98 -4.97 -0.72
C ILE A 128 -8.16 -4.69 0.77
N ALA A 129 -9.42 -4.56 1.21
CA ALA A 129 -9.77 -4.31 2.61
C ALA A 129 -9.24 -5.42 3.52
N THR A 130 -9.35 -6.68 3.11
CA THR A 130 -8.85 -7.81 3.91
C THR A 130 -7.32 -7.76 4.06
N GLY A 131 -6.57 -7.42 3.02
CA GLY A 131 -5.11 -7.25 3.11
C GLY A 131 -4.70 -6.12 4.02
N THR A 132 -5.33 -4.96 3.84
CA THR A 132 -5.06 -3.77 4.65
C THR A 132 -5.42 -3.98 6.12
N PHE A 133 -6.57 -4.60 6.38
CA PHE A 133 -7.12 -4.86 7.71
C PHE A 133 -6.11 -5.54 8.63
N PHE A 134 -5.51 -6.65 8.20
CA PHE A 134 -4.61 -7.41 9.07
C PHE A 134 -3.30 -6.67 9.35
N LEU A 135 -2.74 -5.97 8.35
CA LEU A 135 -1.50 -5.21 8.54
C LEU A 135 -1.70 -4.05 9.51
N VAL A 136 -2.81 -3.33 9.38
CA VAL A 136 -3.17 -2.25 10.30
C VAL A 136 -3.48 -2.80 11.69
N LEU A 137 -4.27 -3.88 11.80
CA LEU A 137 -4.63 -4.50 13.08
C LEU A 137 -3.38 -4.95 13.84
N ILE A 138 -2.51 -5.74 13.22
CA ILE A 138 -1.34 -6.34 13.88
C ILE A 138 -0.38 -5.24 14.37
N ASN A 139 -0.09 -4.25 13.53
CA ASN A 139 0.79 -3.14 13.91
C ASN A 139 0.14 -2.24 14.98
N THR A 140 -1.17 -2.05 14.95
CA THR A 140 -1.88 -1.30 16.00
C THR A 140 -1.79 -2.03 17.35
N VAL A 141 -2.03 -3.35 17.36
CA VAL A 141 -1.90 -4.20 18.56
C VAL A 141 -0.48 -4.13 19.11
N ALA A 142 0.52 -4.31 18.25
CA ALA A 142 1.92 -4.25 18.62
C ALA A 142 2.31 -2.86 19.15
N GLY A 143 1.82 -1.78 18.54
CA GLY A 143 2.10 -0.41 18.97
C GLY A 143 1.60 -0.12 20.39
N VAL A 144 0.42 -0.65 20.76
CA VAL A 144 -0.14 -0.46 22.10
C VAL A 144 0.55 -1.36 23.14
N ILE A 145 0.89 -2.60 22.80
CA ILE A 145 1.43 -3.57 23.78
C ILE A 145 2.92 -3.39 24.04
N ASN A 146 3.69 -2.96 23.03
CA ASN A 146 5.14 -2.81 23.14
C ASN A 146 5.58 -1.52 23.84
N LEU A 147 4.64 -0.71 24.32
CA LEU A 147 4.97 0.42 25.17
C LEU A 147 5.61 -0.05 26.46
N ASP A 148 6.72 0.60 26.81
CA ASP A 148 7.49 0.25 28.00
C ASP A 148 6.60 0.33 29.25
N LYS A 149 6.65 -0.72 30.07
CA LYS A 149 5.91 -0.80 31.33
C LYS A 149 6.23 0.38 32.24
N ILE A 150 7.42 0.97 32.10
CA ILE A 150 7.82 2.16 32.85
C ILE A 150 6.82 3.32 32.69
N TYR A 151 6.23 3.50 31.50
CA TYR A 151 5.24 4.54 31.26
C TYR A 151 3.94 4.30 32.02
N LEU A 152 3.53 3.04 32.16
CA LEU A 152 2.37 2.66 32.95
C LEU A 152 2.61 2.87 34.45
N ASP A 153 3.80 2.52 34.93
CA ASP A 153 4.15 2.68 36.35
C ASP A 153 4.28 4.15 36.73
N VAL A 154 4.90 4.98 35.87
CA VAL A 154 4.95 6.44 36.03
C VAL A 154 3.53 7.02 36.04
N ALA A 155 2.68 6.70 35.06
CA ALA A 155 1.33 7.22 35.02
C ALA A 155 0.51 6.86 36.26
N ARG A 156 0.66 5.63 36.79
CA ARG A 156 0.03 5.21 38.05
C ARG A 156 0.54 5.98 39.25
N ASN A 157 1.84 6.24 39.34
CA ASN A 157 2.43 7.03 40.43
C ASN A 157 1.92 8.48 40.44
N PHE A 158 1.60 9.04 39.27
CA PHE A 158 0.97 10.36 39.14
C PHE A 158 -0.56 10.32 39.29
N GLY A 159 -1.15 9.18 39.65
CA GLY A 159 -2.59 9.04 39.89
C GLY A 159 -3.45 9.00 38.63
N ALA A 160 -2.86 8.77 37.44
CA ALA A 160 -3.61 8.70 36.20
C ALA A 160 -4.62 7.54 36.24
N SER A 161 -5.86 7.80 35.85
CA SER A 161 -6.83 6.74 35.64
C SER A 161 -6.40 5.87 34.44
N ARG A 162 -6.97 4.67 34.30
CA ARG A 162 -6.71 3.83 33.12
C ARG A 162 -7.03 4.57 31.83
N LYS A 163 -8.14 5.31 31.80
CA LYS A 163 -8.55 6.10 30.63
C LYS A 163 -7.53 7.18 30.30
N ASP A 164 -7.01 7.87 31.31
CA ASP A 164 -6.01 8.93 31.12
C ASP A 164 -4.71 8.35 30.59
N TYR A 165 -4.22 7.25 31.17
CA TYR A 165 -3.05 6.55 30.64
C TYR A 165 -3.24 6.16 29.17
N TYR A 166 -4.39 5.59 28.82
CA TYR A 166 -4.62 5.14 27.45
C TYR A 166 -4.68 6.29 26.43
N LEU A 167 -5.36 7.38 26.76
CA LEU A 167 -5.55 8.50 25.82
C LEU A 167 -4.32 9.42 25.74
N THR A 168 -3.57 9.57 26.84
CA THR A 168 -2.45 10.53 26.90
C THR A 168 -1.08 9.90 26.75
N VAL A 169 -0.95 8.59 26.99
CA VAL A 169 0.33 7.88 26.92
C VAL A 169 0.28 6.75 25.90
N ALA A 170 -0.69 5.84 26.04
CA ALA A 170 -0.66 4.62 25.23
C ALA A 170 -1.01 4.85 23.76
N LEU A 171 -2.09 5.58 23.49
CA LEU A 171 -2.50 5.88 22.13
C LEU A 171 -1.46 6.74 21.39
N PRO A 172 -0.96 7.88 21.94
CA PRO A 172 0.10 8.64 21.30
C PRO A 172 1.38 7.83 21.11
N GLY A 173 1.79 7.04 22.11
CA GLY A 173 2.97 6.18 22.02
C GLY A 173 2.85 5.09 20.95
N ALA A 174 1.64 4.62 20.64
CA ALA A 174 1.38 3.61 19.62
C ALA A 174 1.32 4.19 18.19
N LEU A 175 1.11 5.51 18.02
CA LEU A 175 0.93 6.13 16.71
C LEU A 175 2.04 5.82 15.69
N PRO A 176 3.35 5.87 16.03
CA PRO A 176 4.41 5.49 15.08
C PRO A 176 4.23 4.09 14.48
N LEU A 177 3.83 3.10 15.31
CA LEU A 177 3.61 1.74 14.84
C LEU A 177 2.30 1.62 14.06
N ILE A 178 1.26 2.36 14.46
CA ILE A 178 0.01 2.46 13.71
C ILE A 178 0.29 2.98 12.29
N PHE A 179 1.06 4.05 12.13
CA PHE A 179 1.46 4.59 10.83
C PHE A 179 2.31 3.61 10.03
N THR A 180 3.18 2.84 10.68
CA THR A 180 3.87 1.72 10.04
C THR A 180 2.88 0.71 9.46
N GLY A 181 1.83 0.36 10.22
CA GLY A 181 0.73 -0.47 9.76
C GLY A 181 -0.05 0.12 8.57
N LEU A 182 -0.33 1.43 8.60
CA LEU A 182 -0.99 2.14 7.49
C LEU A 182 -0.15 2.11 6.22
N ASN A 183 1.16 2.37 6.32
CA ASN A 183 2.10 2.32 5.21
C ASN A 183 2.19 0.92 4.58
N LEU A 184 2.33 -0.11 5.42
CA LEU A 184 2.32 -1.51 4.96
C LEU A 184 0.98 -1.88 4.34
N GLY A 185 -0.13 -1.46 4.96
CA GLY A 185 -1.49 -1.66 4.47
C GLY A 185 -1.71 -1.05 3.09
N MET A 186 -1.24 0.17 2.86
CA MET A 186 -1.32 0.84 1.56
C MET A 186 -0.47 0.14 0.49
N GLY A 187 0.75 -0.30 0.86
CA GLY A 187 1.57 -1.12 -0.03
C GLY A 187 0.87 -2.42 -0.43
N MET A 188 0.21 -3.09 0.53
CA MET A 188 -0.59 -4.28 0.26
C MET A 188 -1.82 -3.98 -0.61
N ALA A 189 -2.47 -2.83 -0.44
CA ALA A 189 -3.59 -2.42 -1.27
C ALA A 189 -3.19 -2.28 -2.74
N LEU A 190 -2.02 -1.69 -3.01
CA LEU A 190 -1.45 -1.56 -4.35
C LEU A 190 -1.02 -2.90 -4.96
N LEU A 191 -0.56 -3.84 -4.14
CA LEU A 191 -0.26 -5.20 -4.62
C LEU A 191 -1.54 -5.96 -4.98
N LEU A 192 -2.57 -5.84 -4.14
CA LEU A 192 -3.82 -6.58 -4.32
C LEU A 192 -4.66 -6.03 -5.47
N ILE A 193 -4.69 -4.72 -5.72
CA ILE A 193 -5.50 -4.15 -6.81
C ILE A 193 -5.09 -4.69 -8.17
N VAL A 194 -3.78 -4.88 -8.43
CA VAL A 194 -3.27 -5.39 -9.70
C VAL A 194 -3.85 -6.77 -9.99
N ALA A 195 -3.84 -7.67 -9.02
CA ALA A 195 -4.42 -9.00 -9.18
C ALA A 195 -5.96 -8.98 -9.14
N ALA A 196 -6.57 -8.10 -8.34
CA ALA A 196 -8.02 -7.98 -8.22
C ALA A 196 -8.68 -7.52 -9.53
N GLU A 197 -7.98 -6.70 -10.30
CA GLU A 197 -8.45 -6.21 -11.60
C GLU A 197 -8.19 -7.17 -12.76
N MET A 198 -7.51 -8.30 -12.53
CA MET A 198 -7.34 -9.36 -13.55
C MET A 198 -8.68 -10.00 -13.95
N ASN A 199 -9.64 -10.08 -13.03
CA ASN A 199 -10.86 -10.84 -13.22
C ASN A 199 -12.09 -9.94 -13.18
N GLY A 200 -12.88 -9.95 -14.27
CA GLY A 200 -14.14 -9.21 -14.34
C GLY A 200 -13.99 -7.72 -14.08
N ALA A 201 -12.86 -7.14 -14.50
CA ALA A 201 -12.69 -5.70 -14.63
C ALA A 201 -12.69 -5.36 -16.12
N ASN A 202 -13.14 -4.15 -16.44
CA ASN A 202 -13.13 -3.57 -17.78
C ASN A 202 -12.40 -2.22 -17.82
N GLN A 203 -11.93 -1.75 -16.65
CA GLN A 203 -11.24 -0.49 -16.42
C GLN A 203 -10.39 -0.65 -15.15
N GLY A 204 -9.24 0.03 -15.11
CA GLY A 204 -8.29 0.02 -14.01
C GLY A 204 -6.85 -0.13 -14.49
N ILE A 205 -5.89 0.37 -13.72
CA ILE A 205 -4.46 0.23 -14.01
C ILE A 205 -4.02 -1.24 -13.96
N GLY A 206 -4.55 -2.03 -13.03
CA GLY A 206 -4.34 -3.48 -12.99
C GLY A 206 -4.98 -4.17 -14.20
N TYR A 207 -6.20 -3.77 -14.58
CA TYR A 207 -6.84 -4.25 -15.81
C TYR A 207 -5.97 -3.95 -17.04
N LEU A 208 -5.46 -2.73 -17.15
CA LEU A 208 -4.57 -2.29 -18.23
C LEU A 208 -3.29 -3.14 -18.29
N ILE A 209 -2.73 -3.58 -17.17
CA ILE A 209 -1.58 -4.52 -17.16
C ILE A 209 -1.97 -5.83 -17.85
N TRP A 210 -3.08 -6.44 -17.43
CA TRP A 210 -3.48 -7.77 -17.91
C TRP A 210 -3.98 -7.74 -19.35
N GLU A 211 -4.77 -6.74 -19.73
CA GLU A 211 -5.22 -6.55 -21.11
C GLU A 211 -4.03 -6.35 -22.04
N SER A 212 -3.09 -5.47 -21.66
CA SER A 212 -1.87 -5.21 -22.43
C SER A 212 -0.99 -6.46 -22.56
N TYR A 213 -0.92 -7.28 -21.50
CA TYR A 213 -0.24 -8.56 -21.53
C TYR A 213 -0.90 -9.53 -22.52
N ASP A 214 -2.22 -9.65 -22.50
CA ASP A 214 -2.97 -10.58 -23.35
C ASP A 214 -2.86 -10.22 -24.84
N ILE A 215 -2.84 -8.92 -25.18
CA ILE A 215 -2.69 -8.44 -26.56
C ILE A 215 -1.23 -8.19 -26.97
N PHE A 216 -0.26 -8.49 -26.08
CA PHE A 216 1.17 -8.24 -26.27
C PHE A 216 1.54 -6.75 -26.55
N ASP A 217 0.76 -5.79 -26.05
CA ASP A 217 1.12 -4.37 -26.07
C ASP A 217 1.96 -4.01 -24.84
N LEU A 218 3.24 -4.40 -24.86
CA LEU A 218 4.09 -4.18 -23.70
C LEU A 218 4.35 -2.70 -23.42
N ASN A 219 4.23 -1.81 -24.42
CA ASN A 219 4.37 -0.37 -24.15
C ASN A 219 3.30 0.07 -23.14
N LYS A 220 2.02 -0.26 -23.39
CA LYS A 220 0.93 0.03 -22.45
C LYS A 220 1.11 -0.67 -21.10
N MET A 221 1.58 -1.92 -21.09
CA MET A 221 1.86 -2.65 -19.86
C MET A 221 2.91 -1.94 -18.99
N PHE A 222 4.01 -1.47 -19.58
CA PHE A 222 5.03 -0.71 -18.87
C PHE A 222 4.53 0.67 -18.42
N VAL A 223 3.65 1.34 -19.19
CA VAL A 223 2.97 2.56 -18.72
C VAL A 223 2.18 2.28 -17.45
N ALA A 224 1.43 1.18 -17.39
CA ALA A 224 0.67 0.80 -16.21
C ALA A 224 1.58 0.51 -15.00
N PHE A 225 2.74 -0.14 -15.19
CA PHE A 225 3.74 -0.32 -14.13
C PHE A 225 4.29 1.00 -13.60
N ILE A 226 4.59 1.96 -14.48
CA ILE A 226 5.01 3.31 -14.09
C ILE A 226 3.91 3.96 -13.23
N MET A 227 2.64 3.82 -13.63
CA MET A 227 1.52 4.40 -12.89
C MET A 227 1.32 3.78 -11.50
N ILE A 228 1.40 2.45 -11.36
CA ILE A 228 1.36 1.79 -10.03
C ILE A 228 2.53 2.25 -9.16
N SER A 229 3.74 2.35 -9.73
CA SER A 229 4.91 2.83 -9.01
C SER A 229 4.75 4.29 -8.56
N LEU A 230 4.21 5.14 -9.42
CA LEU A 230 3.93 6.55 -9.12
C LEU A 230 2.87 6.67 -8.01
N LEU A 231 1.78 5.92 -8.09
CA LEU A 231 0.77 5.87 -7.04
C LEU A 231 1.37 5.42 -5.70
N GLY A 232 2.19 4.38 -5.70
CA GLY A 232 2.88 3.91 -4.50
C GLY A 232 3.78 4.97 -3.87
N TYR A 233 4.56 5.67 -4.69
CA TYR A 233 5.39 6.78 -4.24
C TYR A 233 4.54 7.93 -3.66
N ILE A 234 3.50 8.37 -4.38
CA ILE A 234 2.61 9.46 -3.95
C ILE A 234 1.95 9.10 -2.62
N PHE A 235 1.38 7.90 -2.49
CA PHE A 235 0.75 7.47 -1.25
C PHE A 235 1.75 7.37 -0.08
N ASN A 236 2.96 6.87 -0.33
CA ASN A 236 3.99 6.82 0.68
C ASN A 236 4.37 8.23 1.18
N VAL A 237 4.56 9.18 0.26
CA VAL A 237 4.83 10.58 0.60
C VAL A 237 3.67 11.17 1.41
N ILE A 238 2.43 11.00 0.95
CA ILE A 238 1.23 11.51 1.65
C ILE A 238 1.16 10.94 3.07
N LEU A 239 1.28 9.62 3.25
CA LEU A 239 1.20 8.99 4.56
C LEU A 239 2.34 9.41 5.49
N ASN A 240 3.56 9.57 4.96
CA ASN A 240 4.70 10.04 5.75
C ASN A 240 4.54 11.50 6.18
N GLU A 241 4.03 12.38 5.32
CA GLU A 241 3.77 13.78 5.71
C GLU A 241 2.63 13.88 6.74
N ILE A 242 1.58 13.06 6.59
CA ILE A 242 0.52 12.94 7.61
C ILE A 242 1.10 12.42 8.93
N GLU A 243 1.99 11.42 8.90
CA GLU A 243 2.67 10.91 10.10
C GLU A 243 3.48 12.01 10.79
N ARG A 244 4.27 12.79 10.04
CA ARG A 244 5.07 13.88 10.60
C ARG A 244 4.22 14.94 11.30
N TRP A 245 3.05 15.25 10.73
CA TRP A 245 2.15 16.23 11.31
C TRP A 245 1.44 15.71 12.58
N ILE A 246 1.05 14.43 12.60
CA ILE A 246 0.32 13.81 13.71
C ILE A 246 1.25 13.33 14.83
N VAL A 247 2.49 12.97 14.50
CA VAL A 247 3.50 12.37 15.40
C VAL A 247 4.80 13.18 15.38
N PRO A 248 4.79 14.47 15.76
CA PRO A 248 5.97 15.32 15.70
C PRO A 248 7.10 14.89 16.64
N TRP A 249 6.79 14.13 17.70
CA TRP A 249 7.77 13.68 18.71
C TRP A 249 8.58 12.44 18.31
N LYS A 250 8.31 11.83 17.15
CA LYS A 250 9.10 10.69 16.65
C LYS A 250 10.50 11.13 16.15
N GLN A 251 10.66 12.41 15.85
CA GLN A 251 11.88 12.98 15.24
C GLN A 251 12.82 13.59 16.28
#